data_AF-F0SPX0-F1
#
_entry.id   AF-F0SPX0-F1
#
_cell.length_a   1.000
_cell.length_b   1.000
_cell.length_c   1.000
_cell.angle_alpha   90.00
_cell.angle_beta   90.00
_cell.angle_gamma   90.00
#
_symmetry.space_group_name_H-M   'P 1'
#
loop_
_entity.id
_entity.type
_entity.pdbx_description
1 polymer ?
#
loop_
_entity_poly.entity_id
_entity_poly.type
_entity_poly.pdbx_seq_one_letter_code
_entity_poly.pdbx_strand_id
1 'polypeptide(L)'
;MQRVCLALVVLAAVCFVSGCGSKTYEERLEKTKSYYKFIERLNQNLGAPYAENGVVLRTPKQFVSVPKPRRSAPANNEENGDGDEAAADESNNDSADALANSPFGQDPDDLDPRLPDHIDFELPGLLNVWSAELSTFNADSGAAESAKGYLYLLGNYEYWQTYKTKKQIGDPLKFYEDLRDALSAGLEIPIDPKARGSATDRVNKWYSEIVPTAADSEFAAQKEFTAITLVPEQREPSPLDEAEAEPAPPREYQLYLYANGDMQVALLFDLPRDISAGDQLPDRILLSLLSLDVSSEKPRAARAAPGAKAGEGPGAAPAGGANF
;
A
#
# COMPACT_ATOMS: atom_id res chain seq x y z
N MET A 1 -79.82 10.86 -1.56
CA MET A 1 -78.88 9.97 -2.27
C MET A 1 -77.64 10.69 -2.82
N GLN A 2 -77.77 11.85 -3.49
CA GLN A 2 -76.65 12.53 -4.17
C GLN A 2 -75.44 12.89 -3.27
N ARG A 3 -75.67 13.30 -2.00
CA ARG A 3 -74.58 13.61 -1.05
C ARG A 3 -73.80 12.37 -0.57
N VAL A 4 -74.44 11.20 -0.53
CA VAL A 4 -73.80 9.95 -0.12
C VAL A 4 -72.89 9.41 -1.24
N CYS A 5 -73.33 9.53 -2.50
CA CYS A 5 -72.49 9.18 -3.65
C CYS A 5 -71.24 10.07 -3.75
N LEU A 6 -71.36 11.38 -3.49
CA LEU A 6 -70.20 12.29 -3.52
C LEU A 6 -69.17 11.94 -2.43
N ALA A 7 -69.63 11.62 -1.22
CA ALA A 7 -68.75 11.24 -0.12
C ALA A 7 -67.98 9.93 -0.40
N LEU A 8 -68.64 8.93 -1.01
CA LEU A 8 -67.98 7.68 -1.38
C LEU A 8 -66.95 7.85 -2.51
N VAL A 9 -67.22 8.72 -3.49
CA VAL A 9 -66.26 9.02 -4.57
C VAL A 9 -65.04 9.77 -4.03
N VAL A 10 -65.23 10.72 -3.11
CA VAL A 10 -64.11 11.44 -2.48
C VAL A 10 -63.27 10.50 -1.61
N LEU A 11 -63.90 9.60 -0.84
CA LEU A 11 -63.18 8.63 -0.02
C LEU A 11 -62.40 7.63 -0.88
N ALA A 12 -62.98 7.14 -1.97
CA ALA A 12 -62.29 6.28 -2.93
C ALA A 12 -61.09 7.01 -3.56
N ALA A 13 -61.27 8.27 -3.97
CA ALA A 13 -60.18 9.07 -4.55
C ALA A 13 -59.02 9.28 -3.59
N VAL A 14 -59.28 9.53 -2.29
CA VAL A 14 -58.22 9.69 -1.28
C VAL A 14 -57.44 8.38 -1.08
N CYS A 15 -58.12 7.23 -1.06
CA CYS A 15 -57.46 5.92 -0.93
C CYS A 15 -56.57 5.56 -2.14
N PHE A 16 -56.94 5.98 -3.36
CA PHE A 16 -56.12 5.75 -4.55
C PHE A 16 -54.85 6.60 -4.60
N VAL A 17 -54.87 7.82 -4.05
CA VAL A 17 -53.67 8.68 -4.01
C VAL A 17 -52.64 8.20 -2.97
N SER A 18 -53.07 7.50 -1.92
CA SER A 18 -52.16 6.88 -0.93
C SER A 18 -51.44 5.60 -1.44
N GLY A 19 -51.87 5.02 -2.57
CA GLY A 19 -51.35 3.73 -3.06
C GLY A 19 -50.08 3.80 -3.93
N CYS A 20 -49.71 4.98 -4.45
CA CYS A 20 -48.51 5.11 -5.30
C CYS A 20 -47.18 5.05 -4.52
N GLY A 21 -47.22 5.16 -3.19
CA GLY A 21 -46.01 5.20 -2.37
C GLY A 21 -45.42 3.83 -2.01
N SER A 22 -46.22 2.74 -2.01
CA SER A 22 -45.76 1.44 -1.53
C SER A 22 -44.64 0.85 -2.40
N LYS A 23 -44.79 0.91 -3.72
CA LYS A 23 -43.77 0.41 -4.66
C LYS A 23 -42.44 1.15 -4.54
N THR A 24 -42.47 2.48 -4.43
CA THR A 24 -41.25 3.29 -4.23
C THR A 24 -40.62 3.02 -2.86
N TYR A 25 -41.42 2.75 -1.84
CA TYR A 25 -40.92 2.36 -0.53
C TYR A 25 -40.22 0.99 -0.57
N GLU A 26 -40.84 0.00 -1.21
CA GLU A 26 -40.25 -1.34 -1.38
C GLU A 26 -38.93 -1.28 -2.15
N GLU A 27 -38.86 -0.51 -3.24
CA GLU A 27 -37.62 -0.30 -4.01
C GLU A 27 -36.52 0.36 -3.16
N ARG A 28 -36.86 1.39 -2.38
CA ARG A 28 -35.91 2.03 -1.46
C ARG A 28 -35.44 1.08 -0.37
N LEU A 29 -36.33 0.24 0.15
CA LEU A 29 -36.00 -0.75 1.17
C LEU A 29 -35.06 -1.82 0.60
N GLU A 30 -35.31 -2.29 -0.62
CA GLU A 30 -34.44 -3.24 -1.31
C GLU A 30 -33.06 -2.66 -1.59
N LYS A 31 -32.99 -1.44 -2.14
CA LYS A 31 -31.71 -0.72 -2.34
C LYS A 31 -30.93 -0.53 -1.05
N THR A 32 -31.63 -0.19 0.04
CA THR A 32 -31.02 -0.05 1.37
C THR A 32 -30.45 -1.39 1.86
N LYS A 33 -31.17 -2.50 1.67
CA LYS A 33 -30.68 -3.84 2.00
C LYS A 33 -29.43 -4.20 1.19
N SER A 34 -29.42 -3.95 -0.12
CA SER A 34 -28.26 -4.23 -0.97
C SER A 34 -27.05 -3.36 -0.61
N TYR A 35 -27.27 -2.08 -0.29
CA TYR A 35 -26.21 -1.19 0.22
C TYR A 35 -25.61 -1.70 1.53
N TYR A 36 -26.42 -2.10 2.51
CA TYR A 36 -25.88 -2.64 3.76
C TYR A 36 -25.14 -3.96 3.56
N LYS A 37 -25.60 -4.84 2.67
CA LYS A 37 -24.86 -6.05 2.28
C LYS A 37 -23.50 -5.71 1.67
N PHE A 38 -23.44 -4.68 0.83
CA PHE A 38 -22.19 -4.20 0.25
C PHE A 38 -21.22 -3.69 1.32
N ILE A 39 -21.69 -2.84 2.24
CA ILE A 39 -20.87 -2.34 3.36
C ILE A 39 -20.42 -3.46 4.30
N GLU A 40 -21.31 -4.42 4.58
CA GLU A 40 -21.00 -5.59 5.39
C GLU A 40 -19.91 -6.44 4.72
N ARG A 41 -20.00 -6.68 3.41
CA ARG A 41 -18.98 -7.39 2.64
C ARG A 41 -17.61 -6.70 2.72
N LEU A 42 -17.57 -5.36 2.61
CA LEU A 42 -16.32 -4.59 2.81
C LEU A 42 -15.77 -4.78 4.24
N ASN A 43 -16.62 -4.70 5.26
CA ASN A 43 -16.20 -4.82 6.66
C ASN A 43 -15.78 -6.23 7.07
N GLN A 44 -16.35 -7.27 6.43
CA GLN A 44 -15.96 -8.65 6.66
C GLN A 44 -14.58 -8.95 6.06
N ASN A 45 -14.25 -8.35 4.91
CA ASN A 45 -13.08 -8.69 4.11
C ASN A 45 -11.88 -7.74 4.28
N LEU A 46 -12.11 -6.50 4.67
CA LEU A 46 -11.08 -5.47 4.75
C LEU A 46 -10.83 -5.02 6.19
N GLY A 47 -9.60 -4.59 6.46
CA GLY A 47 -9.17 -4.00 7.72
C GLY A 47 -9.72 -2.59 7.97
N ALA A 48 -9.17 -1.95 9.00
CA ALA A 48 -9.41 -0.54 9.30
C ALA A 48 -8.90 0.36 8.16
N PRO A 49 -9.52 1.53 7.93
CA PRO A 49 -9.01 2.47 6.95
C PRO A 49 -7.64 3.01 7.37
N TYR A 50 -6.68 2.92 6.46
CA TYR A 50 -5.43 3.65 6.48
C TYR A 50 -5.64 4.99 5.76
N ALA A 51 -5.11 6.08 6.32
CA ALA A 51 -5.15 7.39 5.71
C ALA A 51 -3.84 8.14 5.99
N GLU A 52 -3.05 8.39 4.96
CA GLU A 52 -1.82 9.20 5.03
C GLU A 52 -1.65 9.94 3.70
N ASN A 53 -1.15 11.18 3.74
CA ASN A 53 -0.71 11.88 2.52
C ASN A 53 -1.78 12.04 1.42
N GLY A 54 -3.05 12.13 1.80
CA GLY A 54 -4.17 12.24 0.86
C GLY A 54 -4.55 10.93 0.19
N VAL A 55 -4.00 9.79 0.63
CA VAL A 55 -4.38 8.45 0.20
C VAL A 55 -5.16 7.78 1.33
N VAL A 56 -6.34 7.25 1.00
CA VAL A 56 -7.17 6.42 1.89
C VAL A 56 -7.29 5.03 1.29
N LEU A 57 -7.04 3.99 2.09
CA LEU A 57 -7.08 2.60 1.64
C LEU A 57 -7.55 1.70 2.78
N ARG A 58 -8.33 0.67 2.48
CA ARG A 58 -8.59 -0.44 3.40
C ARG A 58 -7.93 -1.70 2.85
N THR A 59 -6.94 -2.23 3.56
CA THR A 59 -6.21 -3.42 3.14
C THR A 59 -7.03 -4.70 3.38
N PRO A 60 -6.71 -5.82 2.69
CA PRO A 60 -7.30 -7.11 3.03
C PRO A 60 -7.04 -7.45 4.50
N LYS A 61 -8.05 -8.01 5.19
CA LYS A 61 -8.05 -8.11 6.66
C LYS A 61 -6.89 -8.90 7.27
N GLN A 62 -6.29 -9.85 6.54
CA GLN A 62 -5.13 -10.59 7.03
C GLN A 62 -3.81 -9.80 7.00
N PHE A 63 -3.77 -8.65 6.31
CA PHE A 63 -2.58 -7.83 6.19
C PHE A 63 -2.43 -6.88 7.39
N VAL A 64 -1.29 -6.97 8.06
CA VAL A 64 -0.93 -6.17 9.23
C VAL A 64 0.18 -5.18 8.84
N SER A 65 0.06 -3.92 9.26
CA SER A 65 1.01 -2.88 8.88
C SER A 65 2.39 -3.14 9.51
N VAL A 66 3.43 -3.01 8.71
CA VAL A 66 4.83 -3.09 9.14
C VAL A 66 5.29 -1.70 9.57
N PRO A 67 5.70 -1.50 10.84
CA PRO A 67 6.06 -0.19 11.36
C PRO A 67 7.26 0.43 10.61
N LYS A 68 7.33 1.77 10.53
CA LYS A 68 8.52 2.46 9.99
C LYS A 68 9.74 2.12 10.87
N PRO A 69 10.93 1.80 10.31
CA PRO A 69 12.12 1.72 11.13
C PRO A 69 12.27 2.99 11.94
N ARG A 70 12.61 2.83 13.22
CA ARG A 70 12.89 3.99 14.05
C ARG A 70 14.17 4.58 13.50
N ARG A 71 14.10 5.80 12.96
CA ARG A 71 15.30 6.56 12.61
C ARG A 71 16.19 6.57 13.85
N SER A 72 17.32 5.88 13.80
CA SER A 72 18.33 5.95 14.84
C SER A 72 18.60 7.43 15.05
N ALA A 73 18.37 7.90 16.29
CA ALA A 73 18.73 9.27 16.62
C ALA A 73 20.21 9.42 16.26
N PRO A 74 20.63 10.52 15.62
CA PRO A 74 22.04 10.70 15.29
C PRO A 74 22.81 10.44 16.58
N ALA A 75 23.68 9.42 16.56
CA ALA A 75 24.50 9.11 17.71
C ALA A 75 25.24 10.41 18.03
N ASN A 76 24.88 11.04 19.15
CA ASN A 76 25.61 12.20 19.63
C ASN A 76 27.00 11.65 19.97
N ASN A 77 27.91 11.71 18.99
CA ASN A 77 29.34 11.77 19.24
C ASN A 77 29.58 13.10 19.97
N GLU A 78 29.11 13.20 21.22
CA GLU A 78 29.76 13.99 22.25
C GLU A 78 31.07 13.25 22.54
N GLU A 79 31.98 13.34 21.57
CA GLU A 79 33.41 13.24 21.78
C GLU A 79 33.73 14.40 22.75
N ASN A 80 33.58 14.11 24.04
CA ASN A 80 34.15 14.89 25.11
C ASN A 80 35.67 14.85 24.91
N GLY A 81 36.14 15.73 24.04
CA GLY A 81 37.51 16.22 24.08
C GLY A 81 37.68 17.00 25.38
N ASP A 82 38.21 16.34 26.39
CA ASP A 82 39.02 17.01 27.40
C ASP A 82 40.31 16.20 27.52
N GLY A 83 41.42 16.89 27.27
CA GLY A 83 42.66 16.28 26.80
C GLY A 83 43.52 15.63 27.88
N ASP A 84 44.56 14.94 27.41
CA ASP A 84 45.92 15.29 27.82
C ASP A 84 46.93 14.77 26.80
N GLU A 85 47.76 15.67 26.26
CA GLU A 85 48.91 15.37 25.42
C GLU A 85 49.98 14.63 26.25
N ALA A 86 50.26 13.37 25.94
CA ALA A 86 51.55 12.76 26.29
C ALA A 86 51.95 11.64 25.32
N ALA A 87 52.70 12.06 24.29
CA ALA A 87 53.83 11.39 23.65
C ALA A 87 53.85 9.86 23.46
N ALA A 88 53.87 9.50 22.17
CA ALA A 88 54.75 8.52 21.52
C ALA A 88 54.63 7.03 21.91
N ASP A 89 54.03 6.25 21.01
CA ASP A 89 54.65 5.00 20.55
C ASP A 89 54.19 4.69 19.11
N GLU A 90 55.13 4.78 18.16
CA GLU A 90 54.97 4.36 16.77
C GLU A 90 55.21 2.84 16.70
N SER A 91 54.15 2.04 16.68
CA SER A 91 54.28 0.60 16.41
C SER A 91 53.04 0.02 15.73
N ASN A 92 53.16 -0.11 14.41
CA ASN A 92 52.62 -1.16 13.53
C ASN A 92 51.21 -1.71 13.84
N ASN A 93 50.20 -1.24 13.10
CA ASN A 93 48.99 -2.03 12.88
C ASN A 93 48.38 -1.78 11.48
N ASP A 94 49.09 -2.22 10.44
CA ASP A 94 48.69 -2.18 9.01
C ASP A 94 47.60 -3.20 8.64
N SER A 95 46.54 -3.40 9.45
CA SER A 95 45.56 -4.47 9.16
C SER A 95 44.09 -4.17 9.44
N ALA A 96 43.74 -2.96 9.90
CA ALA A 96 42.36 -2.62 10.24
C ALA A 96 41.63 -1.75 9.19
N ASP A 97 42.33 -1.18 8.20
CA ASP A 97 41.75 -0.19 7.27
C ASP A 97 41.10 -0.78 6.00
N ALA A 98 41.06 -2.10 5.83
CA ALA A 98 40.57 -2.71 4.58
C ALA A 98 39.05 -2.98 4.53
N LEU A 99 38.29 -2.80 5.61
CA LEU A 99 36.84 -3.06 5.63
C LEU A 99 35.97 -1.78 5.64
N ALA A 100 36.55 -0.60 5.83
CA ALA A 100 35.81 0.66 5.90
C ALA A 100 35.32 1.19 4.52
N ASN A 101 35.70 0.54 3.42
CA ASN A 101 35.37 0.95 2.06
C ASN A 101 34.53 -0.08 1.30
N SER A 102 33.79 -0.96 2.00
CA SER A 102 32.72 -1.67 1.30
C SER A 102 31.64 -0.63 0.94
N PRO A 103 31.38 -0.36 -0.36
CA PRO A 103 30.32 0.57 -0.77
C PRO A 103 28.91 0.07 -0.37
N PHE A 104 28.82 -1.12 0.25
CA PHE A 104 27.60 -1.73 0.78
C PHE A 104 27.69 -2.07 2.28
N GLY A 105 28.65 -1.48 3.02
CA GLY A 105 28.79 -1.65 4.47
C GLY A 105 27.71 -0.92 5.28
N GLN A 106 26.44 -1.15 4.98
CA GLN A 106 25.36 -0.83 5.90
C GLN A 106 25.48 -1.80 7.07
N ASP A 107 25.48 -1.27 8.30
CA ASP A 107 25.38 -2.12 9.48
C ASP A 107 24.14 -3.02 9.30
N PRO A 108 24.24 -4.34 9.57
CA PRO A 108 23.11 -5.26 9.41
C PRO A 108 21.87 -4.82 10.23
N ASP A 109 22.07 -3.98 11.24
CA ASP A 109 21.01 -3.39 12.06
C ASP A 109 20.28 -2.20 11.40
N ASP A 110 20.77 -1.67 10.27
CA ASP A 110 20.18 -0.55 9.52
C ASP A 110 19.25 -0.99 8.37
N LEU A 111 19.06 -2.30 8.16
CA LEU A 111 18.14 -2.81 7.13
C LEU A 111 16.69 -2.43 7.48
N ASP A 112 15.99 -1.80 6.52
CA ASP A 112 14.59 -1.44 6.69
C ASP A 112 13.74 -2.73 6.80
N PRO A 113 13.10 -3.02 7.95
CA PRO A 113 12.30 -4.24 8.14
C PRO A 113 11.07 -4.34 7.23
N ARG A 114 10.81 -3.31 6.43
CA ARG A 114 9.71 -3.25 5.45
C ARG A 114 10.09 -3.81 4.10
N LEU A 115 11.38 -3.85 3.78
CA LEU A 115 11.86 -4.52 2.59
C LEU A 115 12.04 -5.99 2.99
N PRO A 116 11.38 -6.92 2.30
CA PRO A 116 11.53 -8.32 2.62
C PRO A 116 12.93 -8.78 2.19
N ASP A 117 13.44 -9.76 2.91
CA ASP A 117 14.78 -10.33 2.69
C ASP A 117 15.00 -10.89 1.27
N HIS A 118 13.93 -11.05 0.47
CA HIS A 118 13.99 -11.55 -0.92
C HIS A 118 13.95 -10.44 -1.98
N ILE A 119 13.89 -9.17 -1.60
CA ILE A 119 13.88 -8.02 -2.51
C ILE A 119 15.14 -7.19 -2.27
N ASP A 120 16.14 -7.35 -3.14
CA ASP A 120 17.43 -6.66 -3.05
C ASP A 120 17.42 -5.26 -3.70
N PHE A 121 16.25 -4.66 -3.89
CA PHE A 121 16.11 -3.36 -4.55
C PHE A 121 15.16 -2.42 -3.82
N GLU A 122 15.43 -1.12 -3.96
CA GLU A 122 14.59 -0.09 -3.36
C GLU A 122 13.32 0.12 -4.19
N LEU A 123 12.17 0.15 -3.50
CA LEU A 123 10.89 0.50 -4.12
C LEU A 123 10.71 2.02 -4.08
N PRO A 124 10.75 2.72 -5.24
CA PRO A 124 10.61 4.16 -5.25
C PRO A 124 9.25 4.59 -4.72
N GLY A 125 9.23 5.68 -3.95
CA GLY A 125 8.00 6.27 -3.43
C GLY A 125 7.27 5.41 -2.39
N LEU A 126 7.97 4.55 -1.65
CA LEU A 126 7.39 3.70 -0.62
C LEU A 126 6.73 4.52 0.51
N LEU A 127 5.41 4.42 0.64
CA LEU A 127 4.64 5.11 1.69
C LEU A 127 4.42 4.21 2.90
N ASN A 128 3.95 2.99 2.66
CA ASN A 128 3.67 2.02 3.71
C ASN A 128 3.71 0.56 3.21
N VAL A 129 3.86 -0.38 4.15
CA VAL A 129 3.91 -1.82 3.90
C VAL A 129 3.00 -2.55 4.86
N TRP A 130 2.38 -3.61 4.38
CA TRP A 130 1.69 -4.60 5.20
C TRP A 130 2.17 -6.00 4.86
N SER A 131 2.15 -6.91 5.82
CA SER A 131 2.46 -8.33 5.64
C SER A 131 1.33 -9.22 6.13
N ALA A 132 1.22 -10.42 5.57
CA ALA A 132 0.26 -11.44 5.99
C ALA A 132 0.89 -12.83 5.87
N GLU A 133 0.57 -13.72 6.79
CA GLU A 133 0.80 -15.15 6.62
C GLU A 133 -0.36 -15.72 5.80
N LEU A 134 -0.06 -16.27 4.62
CA LEU A 134 -1.04 -16.79 3.67
C LEU A 134 -0.96 -18.31 3.63
N SER A 135 -2.10 -18.97 3.41
CA SER A 135 -2.14 -20.42 3.28
C SER A 135 -1.78 -20.79 1.85
N THR A 136 -0.72 -21.57 1.67
CA THR A 136 -0.29 -22.09 0.36
C THR A 136 -0.52 -23.59 0.26
N PHE A 137 -0.51 -24.11 -0.97
CA PHE A 137 -0.56 -25.54 -1.24
C PHE A 137 0.72 -25.98 -1.93
N ASN A 138 1.46 -26.89 -1.31
CA ASN A 138 2.62 -27.49 -1.94
C ASN A 138 2.17 -28.56 -2.94
N ALA A 139 2.47 -28.35 -4.22
CA ALA A 139 2.03 -29.25 -5.29
C ALA A 139 2.63 -30.66 -5.18
N ASP A 140 3.83 -30.79 -4.63
CA ASP A 140 4.55 -32.06 -4.54
C ASP A 140 4.08 -32.91 -3.34
N SER A 141 3.92 -32.26 -2.18
CA SER A 141 3.52 -32.95 -0.94
C SER A 141 2.01 -33.01 -0.74
N GLY A 142 1.26 -32.11 -1.37
CA GLY A 142 -0.16 -31.89 -1.14
C GLY A 142 -0.47 -31.32 0.25
N ALA A 143 0.55 -30.86 0.99
CA ALA A 143 0.38 -30.27 2.31
C ALA A 143 -0.01 -28.79 2.21
N ALA A 144 -0.82 -28.34 3.17
CA ALA A 144 -1.02 -26.92 3.39
C ALA A 144 0.22 -26.35 4.08
N GLU A 145 0.79 -25.32 3.49
CA GLU A 145 1.93 -24.58 4.02
C GLU A 145 1.52 -23.14 4.31
N SER A 146 2.40 -22.40 4.97
CA SER A 146 2.20 -20.98 5.22
C SER A 146 3.37 -20.20 4.64
N ALA A 147 3.07 -19.16 3.87
CA ALA A 147 4.07 -18.29 3.29
C ALA A 147 3.67 -16.82 3.46
N LYS A 148 4.67 -15.97 3.65
CA LYS A 148 4.46 -14.52 3.79
C LYS A 148 4.13 -13.86 2.45
N GLY A 149 3.05 -13.09 2.46
CA GLY A 149 2.70 -12.12 1.42
C GLY A 149 2.86 -10.69 1.92
N TYR A 150 3.15 -9.77 1.00
CA TYR A 150 3.33 -8.34 1.28
C TYR A 150 2.44 -7.49 0.38
N LEU A 151 2.03 -6.33 0.91
CA LEU A 151 1.33 -5.27 0.17
C LEU A 151 2.14 -3.99 0.37
N TYR A 152 2.60 -3.40 -0.72
CA TYR A 152 3.29 -2.11 -0.72
C TYR A 152 2.35 -1.05 -1.27
N LEU A 153 2.23 0.06 -0.54
CA LEU A 153 1.63 1.29 -1.04
C LEU A 153 2.75 2.24 -1.44
N LEU A 154 2.80 2.55 -2.73
CA LEU A 154 3.80 3.40 -3.35
C LEU A 154 3.11 4.64 -3.93
N GLY A 155 3.80 5.78 -3.99
CA GLY A 155 3.27 6.96 -4.67
C GLY A 155 4.26 8.09 -4.85
N ASN A 156 3.93 9.01 -5.74
CA ASN A 156 4.78 10.16 -6.07
C ASN A 156 4.71 11.32 -5.05
N TYR A 157 4.20 11.06 -3.84
CA TYR A 157 4.01 12.10 -2.82
C TYR A 157 5.34 12.70 -2.34
N GLU A 158 6.33 11.86 -2.03
CA GLU A 158 7.66 12.31 -1.61
C GLU A 158 8.38 13.07 -2.74
N TYR A 159 8.17 12.63 -3.99
CA TYR A 159 8.70 13.32 -5.17
C TYR A 159 8.21 14.77 -5.17
N TRP A 160 6.91 15.00 -4.99
CA TRP A 160 6.35 16.36 -4.93
C TRP A 160 6.89 17.20 -3.76
N GLN A 161 7.14 16.59 -2.60
CA GLN A 161 7.69 17.30 -1.44
C GLN A 161 9.12 17.78 -1.67
N THR A 162 9.91 16.99 -2.38
CA THR A 162 11.36 17.15 -2.49
C THR A 162 11.83 17.75 -3.81
N TYR A 163 11.01 17.68 -4.88
CA TYR A 163 11.30 18.13 -6.25
C TYR A 163 11.91 19.53 -6.34
N LYS A 164 11.50 20.47 -5.48
CA LYS A 164 12.02 21.86 -5.50
C LYS A 164 13.32 22.05 -4.73
N THR A 165 13.70 21.09 -3.90
CA THR A 165 14.77 21.24 -2.90
C THR A 165 16.03 20.46 -3.26
N LYS A 166 15.90 19.34 -3.98
CA LYS A 166 17.02 18.46 -4.32
C LYS A 166 17.15 18.35 -5.83
N LYS A 167 18.37 18.55 -6.36
CA LYS A 167 18.67 18.30 -7.78
C LYS A 167 18.60 16.80 -8.18
N GLN A 168 18.49 15.91 -7.20
CA GLN A 168 18.65 14.47 -7.38
C GLN A 168 17.34 13.68 -7.47
N ILE A 169 16.19 14.25 -7.08
CA ILE A 169 14.92 13.49 -7.11
C ILE A 169 14.23 13.74 -8.45
N GLY A 170 13.84 12.64 -9.10
CA GLY A 170 13.23 12.62 -10.44
C GLY A 170 11.96 13.46 -10.55
N ASP A 171 11.48 13.63 -11.78
CA ASP A 171 10.20 14.29 -12.05
C ASP A 171 9.05 13.50 -11.40
N PRO A 172 8.22 14.10 -10.52
CA PRO A 172 7.09 13.42 -9.88
C PRO A 172 6.12 12.76 -10.86
N LEU A 173 6.07 13.24 -12.11
CA LEU A 173 5.22 12.67 -13.16
C LEU A 173 5.81 11.41 -13.80
N LYS A 174 7.10 11.14 -13.58
CA LYS A 174 7.82 9.95 -14.06
C LYS A 174 7.83 8.80 -13.06
N PHE A 175 7.15 8.94 -11.92
CA PHE A 175 7.13 7.93 -10.88
C PHE A 175 6.78 6.51 -11.38
N TYR A 176 5.81 6.35 -12.28
CA TYR A 176 5.51 5.03 -12.86
C TYR A 176 6.62 4.47 -13.76
N GLU A 177 7.38 5.34 -14.45
CA GLU A 177 8.54 4.90 -15.23
C GLU A 177 9.64 4.41 -14.30
N ASP A 178 9.97 5.20 -13.26
CA ASP A 178 10.97 4.84 -12.25
C ASP A 178 10.59 3.54 -11.53
N LEU A 179 9.31 3.38 -11.14
CA LEU A 179 8.82 2.16 -10.49
C LEU A 179 8.89 0.96 -11.41
N ARG A 180 8.49 1.10 -12.68
CA ARG A 180 8.62 0.03 -13.67
C ARG A 180 10.08 -0.38 -13.83
N ASP A 181 10.98 0.59 -13.95
CA ASP A 181 12.40 0.33 -14.19
C ASP A 181 13.04 -0.35 -12.96
N ALA A 182 12.68 0.08 -11.75
CA ALA A 182 13.09 -0.57 -10.50
C ALA A 182 12.58 -2.03 -10.42
N LEU A 183 11.30 -2.27 -10.73
CA LEU A 183 10.74 -3.63 -10.75
C LEU A 183 11.35 -4.51 -11.84
N SER A 184 11.60 -3.95 -13.03
CA SER A 184 12.18 -4.69 -14.15
C SER A 184 13.62 -5.10 -13.85
N ALA A 185 14.41 -4.19 -13.28
CA ALA A 185 15.78 -4.47 -12.87
C ALA A 185 15.81 -5.44 -11.67
N GLY A 186 15.00 -5.18 -10.66
CA GLY A 186 14.99 -5.92 -9.41
C GLY A 186 14.44 -7.33 -9.48
N LEU A 187 13.46 -7.57 -10.36
CA LEU A 187 12.90 -8.91 -10.61
C LEU A 187 13.57 -9.61 -11.79
N GLU A 188 14.48 -8.94 -12.50
CA GLU A 188 15.11 -9.42 -13.74
C GLU A 188 14.08 -9.80 -14.84
N ILE A 189 12.90 -9.17 -14.82
CA ILE A 189 11.83 -9.39 -15.81
C ILE A 189 11.80 -8.21 -16.78
N PRO A 190 11.94 -8.42 -18.10
CA PRO A 190 11.75 -7.34 -19.06
C PRO A 190 10.27 -6.93 -19.12
N ILE A 191 9.95 -5.71 -18.66
CA ILE A 191 8.59 -5.16 -18.71
C ILE A 191 8.45 -4.26 -19.94
N ASP A 192 7.86 -4.77 -21.02
CA ASP A 192 7.57 -3.95 -22.20
C ASP A 192 6.41 -2.97 -21.90
N PRO A 193 6.64 -1.64 -21.92
CA PRO A 193 5.60 -0.65 -21.65
C PRO A 193 4.48 -0.64 -22.69
N LYS A 194 4.67 -1.27 -23.85
CA LYS A 194 3.70 -1.36 -24.95
C LYS A 194 3.00 -2.72 -25.03
N ALA A 195 3.51 -3.75 -24.35
CA ALA A 195 2.83 -5.03 -24.29
C ALA A 195 1.49 -4.86 -23.57
N ARG A 196 0.41 -5.26 -24.25
CA ARG A 196 -0.95 -5.19 -23.73
C ARG A 196 -1.57 -6.57 -23.77
N GLY A 197 -2.19 -6.96 -22.66
CA GLY A 197 -2.89 -8.21 -22.46
C GLY A 197 -4.36 -8.00 -22.15
N SER A 198 -5.07 -9.10 -21.91
CA SER A 198 -6.41 -9.10 -21.33
C SER A 198 -6.36 -9.58 -19.88
N ALA A 199 -7.49 -9.54 -19.16
CA ALA A 199 -7.59 -10.10 -17.81
C ALA A 199 -7.19 -11.59 -17.73
N THR A 200 -7.29 -12.33 -18.85
CA THR A 200 -6.88 -13.75 -18.94
C THR A 200 -5.44 -13.94 -19.45
N ASP A 201 -4.82 -12.91 -20.01
CA ASP A 201 -3.46 -12.91 -20.57
C ASP A 201 -2.64 -11.76 -19.94
N ARG A 202 -2.58 -11.77 -18.60
CA ARG A 202 -2.03 -10.67 -17.79
C ARG A 202 -0.58 -10.85 -17.35
N VAL A 203 -0.01 -12.04 -17.57
CA VAL A 203 1.37 -12.34 -17.15
C VAL A 203 2.35 -11.54 -17.99
N ASN A 204 3.14 -10.70 -17.33
CA ASN A 204 4.14 -9.81 -17.90
C ASN A 204 3.57 -8.89 -19.01
N LYS A 205 2.25 -8.60 -18.97
CA LYS A 205 1.54 -7.75 -19.93
C LYS A 205 0.59 -6.81 -19.21
N TRP A 206 0.58 -5.55 -19.62
CA TRP A 206 -0.31 -4.56 -19.04
C TRP A 206 -1.77 -4.79 -19.47
N TYR A 207 -2.71 -4.68 -18.53
CA TYR A 207 -4.15 -4.77 -18.78
C TYR A 207 -4.90 -3.65 -18.03
N SER A 208 -6.14 -3.38 -18.43
CA SER A 208 -7.04 -2.46 -17.72
C SER A 208 -7.91 -3.27 -16.76
N GLU A 209 -7.91 -2.87 -15.49
CA GLU A 209 -8.74 -3.46 -14.44
C GLU A 209 -9.76 -2.41 -13.96
N ILE A 210 -11.04 -2.77 -13.99
CA ILE A 210 -12.13 -1.85 -13.68
C ILE A 210 -12.83 -2.29 -12.40
N VAL A 211 -12.88 -1.40 -11.41
CA VAL A 211 -13.43 -1.68 -10.09
C VAL A 211 -14.40 -0.55 -9.69
N PRO A 212 -15.64 -0.83 -9.23
CA PRO A 212 -16.17 -2.14 -8.94
C PRO A 212 -16.69 -2.87 -10.19
N THR A 213 -17.05 -4.15 -10.03
CA THR A 213 -17.77 -4.91 -11.06
C THR A 213 -19.16 -4.30 -11.31
N ALA A 214 -19.80 -4.67 -12.43
CA ALA A 214 -21.12 -4.15 -12.79
C ALA A 214 -22.18 -4.30 -11.67
N ALA A 215 -22.10 -5.37 -10.88
CA ALA A 215 -23.03 -5.64 -9.78
C ALA A 215 -22.91 -4.64 -8.61
N ASP A 216 -21.74 -4.04 -8.44
CA ASP A 216 -21.39 -3.16 -7.31
C ASP A 216 -21.30 -1.68 -7.74
N SER A 217 -21.43 -1.41 -9.05
CA SER A 217 -21.35 -0.08 -9.65
C SER A 217 -22.44 0.90 -9.18
N GLU A 218 -23.53 0.39 -8.61
CA GLU A 218 -24.59 1.22 -8.01
C GLU A 218 -24.21 1.80 -6.63
N PHE A 219 -23.20 1.24 -5.96
CA PHE A 219 -22.82 1.63 -4.59
C PHE A 219 -21.50 2.40 -4.51
N ALA A 220 -20.69 2.34 -5.56
CA ALA A 220 -19.38 2.97 -5.59
C ALA A 220 -19.01 3.42 -7.01
N ALA A 221 -18.30 4.55 -7.09
CA ALA A 221 -17.82 5.07 -8.36
C ALA A 221 -16.80 4.11 -9.01
N GLN A 222 -16.93 3.95 -10.31
CA GLN A 222 -16.02 3.16 -11.12
C GLN A 222 -14.64 3.83 -11.21
N LYS A 223 -13.62 3.02 -11.00
CA LYS A 223 -12.19 3.34 -11.07
C LYS A 223 -11.56 2.41 -12.09
N GLU A 224 -10.68 2.96 -12.90
CA GLU A 224 -9.89 2.22 -13.86
C GLU A 224 -8.43 2.20 -13.41
N PHE A 225 -7.85 1.01 -13.33
CA PHE A 225 -6.48 0.77 -12.96
C PHE A 225 -5.72 0.26 -14.19
N THR A 226 -4.48 0.70 -14.34
CA THR A 226 -3.54 0.02 -15.25
C THR A 226 -2.78 -1.01 -14.43
N ALA A 227 -2.90 -2.29 -14.78
CA ALA A 227 -2.40 -3.39 -13.98
C ALA A 227 -1.45 -4.30 -14.75
N ILE A 228 -0.58 -5.01 -14.05
CA ILE A 228 0.30 -6.05 -14.59
C ILE A 228 0.52 -7.13 -13.54
N THR A 229 0.57 -8.38 -13.97
CA THR A 229 0.98 -9.51 -13.12
C THR A 229 2.38 -9.92 -13.53
N LEU A 230 3.36 -9.74 -12.66
CA LEU A 230 4.75 -10.13 -12.89
C LEU A 230 5.01 -11.49 -12.25
N VAL A 231 5.55 -12.41 -13.03
CA VAL A 231 5.98 -13.73 -12.57
C VAL A 231 7.44 -13.86 -12.94
N PRO A 232 8.38 -13.72 -11.97
CA PRO A 232 9.79 -13.93 -12.24
C PRO A 232 10.04 -15.37 -12.67
N GLU A 233 11.03 -15.55 -13.54
CA GLU A 233 11.58 -16.89 -13.75
C GLU A 233 12.19 -17.34 -12.42
N GLN A 234 11.86 -18.56 -11.99
CA GLN A 234 12.38 -19.09 -10.75
C GLN A 234 13.91 -19.22 -10.91
N ARG A 235 14.65 -18.38 -10.17
CA ARG A 235 16.10 -18.47 -10.16
C ARG A 235 16.47 -19.84 -9.60
N GLU A 236 17.05 -20.69 -10.44
CA GLU A 236 17.60 -21.95 -9.96
C GLU A 236 18.66 -21.61 -8.90
N PRO A 237 18.61 -22.25 -7.71
CA PRO A 237 19.61 -22.02 -6.69
C PRO A 237 21.00 -22.27 -7.28
N SER A 238 21.95 -21.36 -7.02
CA SER A 238 23.32 -21.59 -7.44
C SER A 238 23.83 -22.86 -6.75
N PRO A 239 24.61 -23.74 -7.41
CA PRO A 239 25.15 -24.95 -6.79
C PRO A 239 26.00 -24.69 -5.53
N LEU A 240 26.46 -23.45 -5.35
CA LEU A 240 27.19 -23.00 -4.16
C LEU A 240 26.26 -22.71 -2.96
N ASP A 241 25.00 -22.38 -3.21
CA ASP A 241 23.98 -22.05 -2.19
C ASP A 241 23.09 -23.25 -1.84
N GLU A 242 23.13 -24.32 -2.65
CA GLU A 242 22.31 -25.55 -2.52
C GLU A 242 22.51 -26.31 -1.20
N ALA A 243 23.63 -26.10 -0.51
CA ALA A 243 23.95 -26.90 0.67
C ALA A 243 23.09 -26.56 1.91
N GLU A 244 22.52 -25.35 1.99
CA GLU A 244 21.85 -24.88 3.22
C GLU A 244 20.56 -24.06 3.02
N ALA A 245 20.26 -23.56 1.81
CA ALA A 245 19.07 -22.74 1.58
C ALA A 245 17.90 -23.53 0.99
N GLU A 246 16.78 -23.60 1.72
CA GLU A 246 15.48 -24.04 1.17
C GLU A 246 15.11 -23.14 -0.03
N PRO A 247 14.67 -23.71 -1.16
CA PRO A 247 14.28 -22.91 -2.32
C PRO A 247 13.12 -21.99 -1.94
N ALA A 248 13.26 -20.69 -2.25
CA ALA A 248 12.19 -19.74 -2.00
C ALA A 248 10.92 -20.17 -2.76
N PRO A 249 9.73 -20.09 -2.12
CA PRO A 249 8.49 -20.48 -2.78
C PRO A 249 8.24 -19.60 -4.01
N PRO A 250 7.61 -20.12 -5.08
CA PRO A 250 7.32 -19.34 -6.27
C PRO A 250 6.45 -18.13 -5.92
N ARG A 251 6.82 -16.96 -6.43
CA ARG A 251 6.15 -15.69 -6.14
C ARG A 251 5.50 -15.10 -7.39
N GLU A 252 4.41 -14.38 -7.18
CA GLU A 252 3.70 -13.56 -8.16
C GLU A 252 3.55 -12.15 -7.61
N TYR A 253 3.82 -11.15 -8.44
CA TYR A 253 3.66 -9.75 -8.08
C TYR A 253 2.53 -9.14 -8.89
N GLN A 254 1.50 -8.61 -8.23
CA GLN A 254 0.39 -7.92 -8.88
C GLN A 254 0.50 -6.43 -8.62
N LEU A 255 0.75 -5.66 -9.68
CA LEU A 255 0.90 -4.21 -9.63
C LEU A 255 -0.35 -3.54 -10.19
N TYR A 256 -0.94 -2.63 -9.43
CA TYR A 256 -2.08 -1.81 -9.83
C TYR A 256 -1.73 -0.33 -9.76
N LEU A 257 -1.81 0.38 -10.88
CA LEU A 257 -1.51 1.79 -11.01
C LEU A 257 -2.81 2.60 -11.08
N TYR A 258 -2.90 3.66 -10.26
CA TYR A 258 -4.04 4.56 -10.22
C TYR A 258 -3.61 6.02 -10.09
N ALA A 259 -4.13 6.88 -10.96
CA ALA A 259 -3.84 8.30 -10.94
C ALA A 259 -5.12 9.13 -10.74
N ASN A 260 -5.03 10.16 -9.91
CA ASN A 260 -6.05 11.20 -9.78
C ASN A 260 -5.41 12.59 -9.94
N GLY A 261 -5.56 13.18 -11.13
CA GLY A 261 -4.83 14.39 -11.49
C GLY A 261 -3.32 14.12 -11.57
N ASP A 262 -2.53 14.91 -10.84
CA ASP A 262 -1.07 14.81 -10.81
C ASP A 262 -0.54 13.83 -9.72
N MET A 263 -1.44 13.27 -8.92
CA MET A 263 -1.12 12.29 -7.89
C MET A 263 -1.18 10.89 -8.49
N GLN A 264 -0.07 10.16 -8.36
CA GLN A 264 0.10 8.80 -8.86
C GLN A 264 0.35 7.87 -7.68
N VAL A 265 -0.40 6.76 -7.63
CA VAL A 265 -0.31 5.74 -6.58
C VAL A 265 -0.19 4.37 -7.25
N ALA A 266 0.63 3.51 -6.67
CA ALA A 266 0.73 2.12 -7.05
C ALA A 266 0.53 1.21 -5.84
N LEU A 267 -0.22 0.13 -6.04
CA LEU A 267 -0.37 -0.96 -5.09
C LEU A 267 0.34 -2.18 -5.66
N LEU A 268 1.37 -2.65 -4.96
CA LEU A 268 2.12 -3.85 -5.33
C LEU A 268 1.81 -4.95 -4.31
N PHE A 269 1.15 -6.01 -4.76
CA PHE A 269 0.96 -7.22 -3.97
C PHE A 269 2.05 -8.20 -4.34
N ASP A 270 2.84 -8.61 -3.37
CA ASP A 270 3.88 -9.63 -3.51
C ASP A 270 3.39 -10.89 -2.80
N LEU A 271 3.00 -11.89 -3.58
CA LEU A 271 2.21 -13.02 -3.13
C LEU A 271 2.91 -14.34 -3.49
N PRO A 272 2.79 -15.40 -2.66
CA PRO A 272 3.11 -16.74 -3.11
C PRO A 272 2.15 -17.15 -4.25
N ARG A 273 2.64 -17.93 -5.21
CA ARG A 273 1.86 -18.31 -6.41
C ARG A 273 0.71 -19.26 -6.09
N ASP A 274 0.90 -20.13 -5.12
CA ASP A 274 -0.01 -21.25 -4.82
C ASP A 274 -0.91 -20.96 -3.61
N ILE A 275 -1.49 -19.77 -3.54
CA ILE A 275 -2.41 -19.40 -2.45
C ILE A 275 -3.68 -20.25 -2.52
N SER A 276 -4.08 -20.79 -1.37
CA SER A 276 -5.30 -21.56 -1.21
C SER A 276 -6.54 -20.72 -1.58
N ALA A 277 -7.46 -21.32 -2.35
CA ALA A 277 -8.74 -20.70 -2.69
C ALA A 277 -9.58 -20.29 -1.46
N GLY A 278 -9.33 -20.92 -0.31
CA GLY A 278 -10.01 -20.61 0.96
C GLY A 278 -9.74 -19.20 1.48
N ASP A 279 -8.62 -18.58 1.11
CA ASP A 279 -8.26 -17.23 1.59
C ASP A 279 -9.11 -16.12 0.93
N GLN A 280 -9.80 -16.43 -0.17
CA GLN A 280 -10.58 -15.47 -0.98
C GLN A 280 -9.80 -14.21 -1.34
N LEU A 281 -8.46 -14.30 -1.37
CA LEU A 281 -7.60 -13.13 -1.51
C LEU A 281 -7.88 -12.32 -2.79
N PRO A 282 -8.13 -12.93 -3.98
CA PRO A 282 -8.46 -12.16 -5.18
C PRO A 282 -9.65 -11.21 -4.98
N ASP A 283 -10.72 -11.68 -4.34
CA ASP A 283 -11.89 -10.85 -4.05
C ASP A 283 -11.53 -9.72 -3.06
N ARG A 284 -10.72 -10.01 -2.04
CA ARG A 284 -10.27 -9.01 -1.06
C ARG A 284 -9.37 -7.95 -1.69
N ILE A 285 -8.53 -8.32 -2.66
CA ILE A 285 -7.72 -7.37 -3.44
C ILE A 285 -8.65 -6.43 -4.20
N LEU A 286 -9.64 -6.94 -4.93
CA LEU A 286 -10.59 -6.09 -5.66
C LEU A 286 -11.38 -5.15 -4.73
N LEU A 287 -11.81 -5.65 -3.56
CA LEU A 287 -12.46 -4.80 -2.55
C LEU A 287 -11.50 -3.74 -1.96
N SER A 288 -10.22 -4.08 -1.81
CA SER A 288 -9.18 -3.13 -1.39
C SER A 288 -8.99 -2.03 -2.44
N LEU A 289 -8.88 -2.38 -3.73
CA LEU A 289 -8.82 -1.42 -4.84
C LEU A 289 -10.05 -0.52 -4.88
N LEU A 290 -11.24 -1.07 -4.63
CA LEU A 290 -12.48 -0.31 -4.55
C LEU A 290 -12.44 0.77 -3.46
N SER A 291 -11.81 0.44 -2.32
CA SER A 291 -11.68 1.36 -1.18
C SER A 291 -10.62 2.45 -1.37
N LEU A 292 -9.74 2.34 -2.37
CA LEU A 292 -8.65 3.29 -2.60
C LEU A 292 -9.20 4.66 -3.01
N ASP A 293 -8.99 5.69 -2.20
CA ASP A 293 -9.26 7.07 -2.56
C ASP A 293 -7.96 7.87 -2.55
N VAL A 294 -7.77 8.70 -3.57
CA VAL A 294 -6.53 9.48 -3.76
C VAL A 294 -6.93 10.92 -4.00
N SER A 295 -6.46 11.82 -3.15
CA SER A 295 -6.64 13.26 -3.34
C SER A 295 -5.93 13.73 -4.61
N SER A 296 -6.54 14.68 -5.32
CA SER A 296 -5.90 15.38 -6.43
C SER A 296 -5.02 16.55 -5.99
N GLU A 297 -5.04 16.88 -4.69
CA GLU A 297 -4.24 17.97 -4.13
C GLU A 297 -2.77 17.58 -4.00
N LYS A 298 -1.89 18.35 -4.64
CA LYS A 298 -0.44 18.19 -4.47
C LYS A 298 -0.05 18.47 -3.04
N PRO A 299 0.86 17.68 -2.43
CA PRO A 299 1.42 18.05 -1.14
C PRO A 299 2.06 19.42 -1.23
N ARG A 300 1.61 20.31 -0.34
CA ARG A 300 2.31 21.55 -0.13
C ARG A 300 3.63 21.19 0.54
N ALA A 301 4.76 21.53 -0.10
CA ALA A 301 6.06 21.43 0.54
C ALA A 301 5.96 22.06 1.93
N ALA A 302 6.35 21.29 2.96
CA ALA A 302 6.29 21.74 4.34
C ALA A 302 7.04 23.07 4.40
N ARG A 303 6.31 24.18 4.53
CA ARG A 303 6.95 25.48 4.72
C ARG A 303 7.67 25.36 6.05
N ALA A 304 9.00 25.40 6.02
CA ALA A 304 9.80 25.57 7.22
C ALA A 304 9.15 26.72 8.01
N ALA A 305 8.66 26.42 9.22
CA ALA A 305 7.89 27.37 10.00
C ALA A 305 8.72 28.66 10.12
N PRO A 306 8.28 29.79 9.52
CA PRO A 306 9.08 31.00 9.51
C PRO A 306 9.10 31.54 10.94
N GLY A 307 10.22 31.32 11.64
CA GLY A 307 10.47 31.93 12.95
C GLY A 307 10.48 30.99 14.15
N ALA A 308 10.71 29.68 14.00
CA ALA A 308 11.27 28.90 15.10
C ALA A 308 12.72 29.37 15.35
N LYS A 309 12.87 30.54 15.98
CA LYS A 309 14.14 30.96 16.56
C LYS A 309 14.53 29.87 17.55
N ALA A 310 15.68 29.24 17.30
CA ALA A 310 16.39 28.49 18.32
C ALA A 310 16.60 29.43 19.52
N GLY A 311 15.80 29.29 20.57
CA GLY A 311 15.79 30.26 21.65
C GLY A 311 14.93 29.81 22.82
N GLU A 312 15.65 29.45 23.90
CA GLU A 312 15.23 29.43 25.31
C GLU A 312 14.24 28.32 25.75
N GLY A 313 14.83 27.23 26.25
CA GLY A 313 14.65 26.74 27.62
C GLY A 313 13.22 26.35 28.07
N PRO A 314 12.97 25.11 28.50
CA PRO A 314 11.67 24.71 29.03
C PRO A 314 11.38 25.41 30.36
N GLY A 315 10.60 26.50 30.29
CA GLY A 315 9.87 27.03 31.42
C GLY A 315 8.82 26.02 31.88
N ALA A 316 8.85 25.68 33.16
CA ALA A 316 8.04 24.68 33.83
C ALA A 316 6.55 24.70 33.45
N ALA A 317 6.00 23.52 33.15
CA ALA A 317 4.57 23.32 32.94
C ALA A 317 3.78 23.51 34.25
N PRO A 318 2.68 24.29 34.25
CA PRO A 318 1.77 24.33 35.38
C PRO A 318 0.92 23.05 35.42
N ALA A 319 0.90 22.42 36.59
CA ALA A 319 0.02 21.30 36.90
C ALA A 319 -1.45 21.75 36.99
N GLY A 320 -2.33 21.04 36.30
CA GLY A 320 -3.79 21.15 36.45
C GLY A 320 -4.50 20.71 35.18
N GLY A 321 -5.54 19.88 35.20
CA GLY A 321 -6.25 19.20 36.27
C GLY A 321 -7.24 18.28 35.57
N ALA A 322 -7.39 17.07 36.08
CA ALA A 322 -8.33 16.09 35.57
C ALA A 322 -9.76 16.62 35.70
N ASN A 323 -10.57 16.48 34.65
CA ASN A 323 -12.01 16.40 34.77
C ASN A 323 -12.54 15.39 33.75
N PHE A 324 -13.03 14.28 34.33
CA PHE A 324 -14.02 13.29 33.92
C PHE A 324 -14.41 13.16 32.45
#